data_AF-A0A847JVR0-F1
#
_entry.id   AF-A0A847JVR0-F1
#
_cell.length_a   1.000
_cell.length_b   1.000
_cell.length_c   1.000
_cell.angle_alpha   90.00
_cell.angle_beta   90.00
_cell.angle_gamma   90.00
#
_symmetry.space_group_name_H-M   'P 1'
#
loop_
_entity.id
_entity.type
_entity.pdbx_description
1 polymer ?
#
loop_
_entity_poly.entity_id
_entity_poly.type
_entity_poly.pdbx_seq_one_letter_code
_entity_poly.pdbx_strand_id
1 'polypeptide(L)'
;MVQFDSQDPYEVVYRFRDVHKAPKLTRETYVPRASTPLLDAMGRGMNELSAQIAAMDTADRPEHVLFVVVTDGQENASREFTRADIVRMIDERKQAGWQFAFLSADLDAIEEAGHLGVMAQARMAFRKDAAGVQAMYASLDDKVRRVRERRMRLEFDDDDRKAQEEQ
;
A
#
# COMPACT_ATOMS: atom_id res chain seq x y z
N MET A 1 -3.75 -4.31 8.01
CA MET A 1 -2.31 -4.03 7.89
C MET A 1 -1.59 -5.36 7.81
N VAL A 2 -0.78 -5.51 6.77
CA VAL A 2 0.04 -6.69 6.52
C VAL A 2 1.49 -6.22 6.52
N GLN A 3 2.34 -6.98 7.19
CA GLN A 3 3.79 -6.91 7.04
C GLN A 3 4.21 -8.07 6.14
N PHE A 4 5.27 -7.89 5.35
CA PHE A 4 5.78 -8.95 4.48
C PHE A 4 7.29 -8.91 4.42
N ASP A 5 7.90 -10.09 4.41
CA ASP A 5 9.33 -10.30 4.22
C ASP A 5 9.63 -11.76 3.86
N SER A 6 10.88 -12.12 3.59
CA SER A 6 11.22 -13.51 3.22
C SER A 6 11.00 -14.56 4.32
N GLN A 7 10.88 -14.18 5.61
CA GLN A 7 10.61 -15.13 6.68
C GLN A 7 9.12 -15.39 6.81
N ASP A 8 8.31 -14.33 6.71
CA ASP A 8 6.87 -14.42 6.53
C ASP A 8 6.42 -13.51 5.36
N PRO A 9 6.18 -14.08 4.17
CA PRO A 9 5.83 -13.29 2.98
C PRO A 9 4.45 -12.64 3.11
N TYR A 10 3.67 -12.96 4.14
CA TYR A 10 2.36 -12.38 4.37
C TYR A 10 1.93 -12.51 5.85
N GLU A 11 2.40 -11.59 6.68
CA GLU A 11 2.08 -11.52 8.10
C GLU A 11 0.94 -10.53 8.37
N VAL A 12 -0.22 -11.01 8.82
CA VAL A 12 -1.35 -10.14 9.16
C VAL A 12 -1.18 -9.58 10.57
N VAL A 13 -0.69 -8.34 10.68
CA VAL A 13 -0.53 -7.66 11.97
C VAL A 13 -1.87 -7.14 12.50
N TYR A 14 -2.69 -6.54 11.63
CA TYR A 14 -4.02 -6.03 12.00
C TYR A 14 -5.08 -6.39 10.95
N ARG A 15 -6.15 -7.06 11.39
CA ARG A 15 -7.31 -7.43 10.58
C ARG A 15 -8.56 -6.68 11.06
N PHE A 16 -9.22 -5.91 10.19
CA PHE A 16 -10.43 -5.11 10.46
C PHE A 16 -10.47 -4.45 11.86
N ARG A 17 -9.33 -3.90 12.27
CA ARG A 17 -9.19 -3.27 13.58
C ARG A 17 -9.58 -1.81 13.46
N ASP A 18 -10.42 -1.34 14.39
CA ASP A 18 -10.64 0.08 14.62
C ASP A 18 -9.27 0.77 14.84
N VAL A 19 -8.97 1.75 14.00
CA VAL A 19 -7.69 2.46 14.00
C VAL A 19 -7.41 3.14 15.34
N HIS A 20 -8.44 3.60 16.06
CA HIS A 20 -8.29 4.22 17.38
C HIS A 20 -7.93 3.20 18.47
N LYS A 21 -8.10 1.91 18.19
CA LYS A 21 -7.80 0.78 19.09
C LYS A 21 -6.64 -0.08 18.58
N ALA A 22 -5.99 0.34 17.50
CA ALA A 22 -4.80 -0.33 16.98
C ALA A 22 -3.59 0.04 17.86
N PRO A 23 -2.87 -0.95 18.42
CA PRO A 23 -1.64 -0.68 19.14
C PRO A 23 -0.61 0.05 18.27
N LYS A 24 0.26 0.85 18.91
CA LYS A 24 1.40 1.44 18.21
C LYS A 24 2.32 0.33 17.72
N LEU A 25 2.86 0.51 16.53
CA LEU A 25 3.95 -0.34 16.05
C LEU A 25 5.20 -0.07 16.88
N THR A 26 5.86 -1.13 17.30
CA THR A 26 7.10 -1.09 18.08
C THR A 26 8.18 -1.87 17.35
N ARG A 27 9.43 -1.73 17.79
CA ARG A 27 10.56 -2.53 17.27
C ARG A 27 10.46 -4.02 17.60
N GLU A 28 9.46 -4.43 18.38
CA GLU A 28 9.18 -5.84 18.69
C GLU A 28 8.05 -6.39 17.81
N THR A 29 7.12 -5.53 17.39
CA THR A 29 5.90 -5.92 16.66
C THR A 29 5.92 -5.52 15.18
N TYR A 30 6.94 -4.77 14.74
CA TYR A 30 7.14 -4.35 13.36
C TYR A 30 8.64 -4.35 13.05
N VAL A 31 9.11 -5.49 12.58
CA VAL A 31 10.54 -5.79 12.43
C VAL A 31 10.85 -6.02 10.95
N PRO A 32 11.63 -5.14 10.28
CA PRO A 32 12.05 -5.40 8.92
C PRO A 32 12.98 -6.62 8.89
N ARG A 33 12.76 -7.53 7.95
CA ARG A 33 13.55 -8.77 7.81
C ARG A 33 13.91 -8.98 6.34
N ALA A 34 15.19 -9.24 6.06
CA ALA A 34 15.69 -9.82 4.80
C ALA A 34 15.17 -9.19 3.49
N SER A 35 14.30 -9.87 2.73
CA SER A 35 14.01 -9.55 1.33
C SER A 35 12.51 -9.26 1.09
N THR A 36 12.15 -8.89 -0.15
CA THR A 36 10.87 -8.22 -0.47
C THR A 36 10.02 -9.06 -1.43
N PRO A 37 9.14 -9.95 -0.91
CA PRO A 37 8.17 -10.69 -1.71
C PRO A 37 6.93 -9.82 -2.01
N LEU A 38 7.14 -8.73 -2.74
CA LEU A 38 6.15 -7.70 -3.04
C LEU A 38 4.94 -8.24 -3.82
N LEU A 39 5.16 -8.97 -4.91
CA LEU A 39 4.08 -9.51 -5.73
C LEU A 39 3.24 -10.51 -4.93
N ASP A 40 3.86 -11.38 -4.15
CA ASP A 40 3.14 -12.33 -3.31
C ASP A 40 2.31 -11.62 -2.23
N ALA A 41 2.89 -10.61 -1.58
CA ALA A 41 2.18 -9.81 -0.58
C ALA A 41 0.96 -9.08 -1.19
N MET A 42 1.13 -8.49 -2.38
CA MET A 42 0.05 -7.81 -3.09
C MET A 42 -1.05 -8.78 -3.53
N GLY A 43 -0.67 -9.91 -4.15
CA GLY A 43 -1.61 -10.91 -4.64
C GLY A 43 -2.44 -11.52 -3.51
N ARG A 44 -1.78 -11.95 -2.44
CA ARG A 44 -2.45 -12.48 -1.24
C ARG A 44 -3.34 -11.42 -0.58
N GLY A 45 -2.84 -10.19 -0.43
CA GLY A 45 -3.59 -9.09 0.18
C GLY A 45 -4.87 -8.76 -0.59
N MET A 46 -4.80 -8.66 -1.92
CA MET A 46 -5.98 -8.42 -2.76
C MET A 46 -7.00 -9.56 -2.69
N ASN A 47 -6.53 -10.80 -2.68
CA ASN A 47 -7.41 -11.98 -2.61
C ASN A 47 -8.08 -12.11 -1.24
N GLU A 48 -7.31 -12.02 -0.15
CA GLU A 48 -7.87 -12.11 1.21
C GLU A 48 -8.87 -10.99 1.47
N LEU A 49 -8.51 -9.74 1.15
CA LEU A 49 -9.41 -8.60 1.36
C LEU A 49 -10.68 -8.72 0.52
N SER A 50 -10.58 -9.17 -0.74
CA SER A 50 -11.76 -9.40 -1.59
C SER A 50 -12.66 -10.49 -1.03
N ALA A 51 -12.09 -11.61 -0.56
CA ALA A 51 -12.85 -12.70 0.03
C ALA A 51 -13.56 -12.25 1.32
N GLN A 52 -12.88 -11.45 2.14
CA GLN A 52 -13.45 -10.88 3.36
C GLN A 52 -14.61 -9.94 3.07
N ILE A 53 -14.46 -9.00 2.14
CA ILE A 53 -15.54 -8.09 1.74
C ILE A 53 -16.73 -8.87 1.18
N ALA A 54 -16.48 -9.92 0.39
CA ALA A 54 -17.55 -10.76 -0.15
C ALA A 54 -18.33 -11.53 0.93
N ALA A 55 -17.65 -11.92 2.02
CA ALA A 55 -18.25 -12.61 3.16
C ALA A 55 -18.99 -11.68 4.14
N MET A 56 -18.85 -10.35 4.01
CA MET A 56 -19.57 -9.37 4.83
C MET A 56 -21.02 -9.22 4.40
N ASP A 57 -21.88 -8.95 5.38
CA ASP A 57 -23.23 -8.47 5.15
C ASP A 57 -23.19 -7.15 4.37
N THR A 58 -24.17 -6.94 3.50
CA THR A 58 -24.21 -5.76 2.62
C THR A 58 -24.11 -4.44 3.38
N ALA A 59 -24.64 -4.38 4.60
CA ALA A 59 -24.60 -3.19 5.45
C ALA A 59 -23.19 -2.87 6.01
N ASP A 60 -22.33 -3.88 6.13
CA ASP A 60 -20.98 -3.75 6.69
C ASP A 60 -19.89 -3.65 5.60
N ARG A 61 -20.26 -3.84 4.33
CA ARG A 61 -19.32 -3.73 3.22
C ARG A 61 -18.80 -2.31 3.09
N PRO A 62 -17.48 -2.11 2.94
CA PRO A 62 -16.94 -0.78 2.75
C PRO A 62 -17.41 -0.19 1.42
N GLU A 63 -17.84 1.07 1.43
CA GLU A 63 -18.15 1.82 0.20
C GLU A 63 -16.90 2.04 -0.67
N HIS A 64 -15.72 2.08 -0.03
CA HIS A 64 -14.45 2.40 -0.68
C HIS A 64 -13.33 1.51 -0.15
N VAL A 65 -12.48 1.04 -1.07
CA VAL A 65 -11.26 0.31 -0.74
C VAL A 65 -10.06 1.09 -1.26
N LEU A 66 -9.13 1.41 -0.36
CA LEU A 66 -7.83 1.96 -0.70
C LEU A 66 -6.75 0.95 -0.30
N PHE A 67 -6.03 0.44 -1.30
CA PHE A 67 -4.92 -0.48 -1.12
C PHE A 67 -3.61 0.30 -1.22
N VAL A 68 -2.94 0.48 -0.07
CA VAL A 68 -1.67 1.23 0.02
C VAL A 68 -0.52 0.25 0.16
N VAL A 69 0.49 0.38 -0.70
CA VAL A 69 1.77 -0.33 -0.58
C VAL A 69 2.83 0.67 -0.15
N VAL A 70 3.59 0.31 0.89
CA VAL A 70 4.77 1.05 1.34
C VAL A 70 5.93 0.07 1.37
N THR A 71 7.02 0.39 0.69
CA THR A 71 8.23 -0.46 0.64
C THR A 71 9.50 0.39 0.56
N ASP A 72 10.62 -0.12 1.03
CA ASP A 72 11.95 0.48 0.85
C ASP A 72 12.85 -0.34 -0.07
N GLY A 73 12.32 -1.42 -0.66
CA GLY A 73 13.05 -2.31 -1.55
C GLY A 73 12.20 -2.84 -2.71
N GLN A 74 12.92 -3.38 -3.69
CA GLN A 74 12.37 -3.93 -4.94
C GLN A 74 11.94 -5.39 -4.78
N GLU A 75 10.99 -5.83 -5.60
CA GLU A 75 10.61 -7.24 -5.73
C GLU A 75 11.83 -8.12 -6.00
N ASN A 76 12.06 -9.14 -5.16
CA ASN A 76 13.20 -10.06 -5.29
C ASN A 76 12.96 -11.47 -4.73
N ALA A 77 11.75 -11.79 -4.27
CA ALA A 77 11.52 -13.02 -3.51
C ALA A 77 10.14 -13.68 -3.69
N SER A 78 9.25 -13.10 -4.47
CA SER A 78 7.94 -13.67 -4.77
C SER A 78 8.04 -14.95 -5.59
N ARG A 79 7.12 -15.89 -5.34
CA ARG A 79 7.08 -17.22 -5.96
C ARG A 79 5.69 -17.66 -6.39
N GLU A 80 4.63 -17.02 -5.90
CA GLU A 80 3.24 -17.42 -6.14
C GLU A 80 2.60 -16.57 -7.24
N PHE A 81 2.87 -15.27 -7.27
CA PHE A 81 2.29 -14.34 -8.23
C PHE A 81 3.34 -13.77 -9.19
N THR A 82 2.99 -13.74 -10.47
CA THR A 82 3.81 -13.06 -11.48
C THR A 82 3.41 -11.60 -11.63
N ARG A 83 4.27 -10.78 -12.26
CA ARG A 83 3.92 -9.39 -12.61
C ARG A 83 2.61 -9.31 -13.41
N ALA A 84 2.42 -10.23 -14.37
CA ALA A 84 1.22 -10.28 -15.21
C ALA A 84 -0.04 -10.59 -14.39
N ASP A 85 0.06 -11.46 -13.38
CA ASP A 85 -1.03 -11.71 -12.45
C ASP A 85 -1.42 -10.46 -11.67
N ILE A 86 -0.43 -9.75 -11.13
CA ILE A 86 -0.67 -8.54 -10.34
C ILE A 86 -1.26 -7.42 -11.18
N VAL A 87 -0.79 -7.20 -12.41
CA VAL A 87 -1.38 -6.24 -13.36
C VAL A 87 -2.86 -6.54 -13.58
N ARG A 88 -3.18 -7.79 -13.93
CA ARG A 88 -4.56 -8.23 -14.17
C ARG A 88 -5.43 -8.03 -12.92
N MET A 89 -4.93 -8.41 -11.75
CA MET A 89 -5.65 -8.27 -10.49
C MET A 89 -5.91 -6.80 -10.13
N ILE A 90 -4.93 -5.92 -10.30
CA ILE A 90 -5.09 -4.48 -10.07
C ILE A 90 -6.19 -3.92 -10.97
N ASP A 91 -6.19 -4.29 -12.25
CA ASP A 91 -7.20 -3.80 -13.21
C ASP A 91 -8.61 -4.31 -12.89
N GLU A 92 -8.76 -5.59 -12.55
CA GLU A 92 -10.03 -6.16 -12.07
C GLU A 92 -10.53 -5.42 -10.81
N ARG A 93 -9.65 -5.14 -9.85
CA ARG A 93 -10.03 -4.48 -8.59
C ARG A 93 -10.35 -3.00 -8.78
N LYS A 94 -9.67 -2.29 -9.68
CA LYS A 94 -10.05 -0.92 -10.07
C LYS A 94 -11.45 -0.87 -10.66
N GLN A 95 -11.83 -1.85 -11.49
CA GLN A 95 -13.20 -1.95 -12.02
C GLN A 95 -14.23 -2.18 -10.91
N ALA A 96 -13.82 -2.87 -9.83
CA ALA A 96 -14.60 -3.01 -8.60
C ALA A 96 -14.54 -1.77 -7.67
N GLY A 97 -13.98 -0.65 -8.13
CA GLY A 97 -13.92 0.61 -7.39
C GLY A 97 -12.74 0.75 -6.41
N TRP A 98 -11.78 -0.17 -6.42
CA TRP A 98 -10.61 -0.06 -5.56
C TRP A 98 -9.66 1.03 -6.06
N GLN A 99 -9.03 1.72 -5.12
CA GLN A 99 -7.94 2.65 -5.38
C GLN A 99 -6.63 2.04 -4.90
N PHE A 100 -5.54 2.37 -5.58
CA PHE A 100 -4.20 1.89 -5.25
C PHE A 100 -3.28 3.07 -5.04
N ALA A 101 -2.47 3.04 -3.99
CA ALA A 101 -1.39 3.98 -3.76
C ALA A 101 -0.08 3.22 -3.51
N PHE A 102 1.01 3.70 -4.08
CA PHE A 102 2.32 3.06 -3.95
C PHE A 102 3.38 4.07 -3.52
N LEU A 103 4.01 3.81 -2.40
CA LEU A 103 4.97 4.66 -1.73
C LEU A 103 6.28 3.89 -1.61
N SER A 104 7.37 4.43 -2.12
CA SER A 104 8.65 3.73 -2.01
C SER A 104 9.85 4.62 -1.78
N ALA A 105 10.81 4.12 -0.99
CA ALA A 105 12.13 4.74 -0.82
C ALA A 105 13.15 4.35 -1.90
N ASP A 106 12.81 3.34 -2.71
CA ASP A 106 13.58 2.87 -3.85
C ASP A 106 12.90 3.33 -5.16
N LEU A 107 13.67 3.95 -6.05
CA LEU A 107 13.14 4.55 -7.29
C LEU A 107 12.70 3.49 -8.31
N ASP A 108 13.44 2.39 -8.43
CA ASP A 108 13.11 1.32 -9.38
C ASP A 108 11.80 0.63 -8.96
N ALA A 109 11.56 0.48 -7.64
CA ALA A 109 10.29 -0.02 -7.14
C ALA A 109 9.09 0.90 -7.49
N ILE A 110 9.30 2.21 -7.61
CA ILE A 110 8.25 3.16 -8.03
C ILE A 110 7.98 3.06 -9.53
N GLU A 111 9.04 2.93 -10.32
CA GLU A 111 8.92 2.69 -11.76
C GLU A 111 8.17 1.39 -12.02
N GLU A 112 8.54 0.33 -11.30
CA GLU A 112 7.88 -0.97 -11.36
C GLU A 112 6.40 -0.88 -10.99
N ALA A 113 6.03 -0.11 -9.96
CA ALA A 113 4.63 0.12 -9.63
C ALA A 113 3.83 0.72 -10.81
N GLY A 114 4.48 1.49 -11.68
CA GLY A 114 3.91 1.96 -12.94
C GLY A 114 3.64 0.84 -13.93
N HIS A 115 4.58 -0.11 -14.05
CA HIS A 115 4.40 -1.32 -14.87
C HIS A 115 3.32 -2.27 -14.32
N LEU A 116 3.10 -2.26 -13.00
CA LEU A 116 1.97 -2.95 -12.36
C LEU A 116 0.61 -2.24 -12.57
N GLY A 117 0.61 -1.04 -13.19
CA GLY A 117 -0.59 -0.29 -13.50
C GLY A 117 -1.00 0.74 -12.45
N VAL A 118 -0.17 1.04 -11.45
CA VAL A 118 -0.46 2.15 -10.52
C VAL A 118 -0.19 3.49 -11.20
N MET A 119 -1.18 4.39 -11.20
CA MET A 119 -1.09 5.69 -11.87
C MET A 119 0.02 6.56 -11.27
N ALA A 120 0.72 7.36 -12.08
CA ALA A 120 1.82 8.21 -11.62
C ALA A 120 1.41 9.16 -10.47
N GLN A 121 0.17 9.65 -10.49
CA GLN A 121 -0.38 10.52 -9.45
C GLN A 121 -0.60 9.76 -8.14
N ALA A 122 -0.82 8.46 -8.17
CA ALA A 122 -1.00 7.62 -6.98
C ALA A 122 0.30 6.92 -6.54
N ARG A 123 1.44 7.33 -7.12
CA ARG A 123 2.79 6.88 -6.78
C ARG A 123 3.60 8.04 -6.23
N MET A 124 4.41 7.80 -5.19
CA MET A 124 5.31 8.82 -4.66
C MET A 124 6.59 8.20 -4.10
N ALA A 125 7.73 8.81 -4.43
CA ALA A 125 9.01 8.50 -3.81
C ALA A 125 9.12 9.16 -2.45
N PHE A 126 9.82 8.54 -1.51
CA PHE A 126 10.14 9.20 -0.25
C PHE A 126 11.60 8.96 0.17
N ARG A 127 12.17 9.85 0.98
CA ARG A 127 13.52 9.62 1.51
C ARG A 127 13.48 8.59 2.63
N LYS A 128 14.45 7.68 2.63
CA LYS A 128 14.59 6.63 3.67
C LYS A 128 15.02 7.13 5.05
N ASP A 129 15.16 8.43 5.24
CA ASP A 129 15.47 9.04 6.53
C ASP A 129 14.19 9.32 7.34
N ALA A 130 14.35 9.65 8.62
CA ALA A 130 13.22 9.89 9.53
C ALA A 130 12.31 11.03 9.06
N ALA A 131 12.88 12.08 8.46
CA ALA A 131 12.12 13.23 7.99
C ALA A 131 11.29 12.88 6.74
N GLY A 132 11.88 12.14 5.79
CA GLY A 132 11.20 11.67 4.58
C GLY A 132 10.05 10.71 4.89
N VAL A 133 10.27 9.77 5.82
CA VAL A 133 9.21 8.86 6.30
C VAL A 133 8.08 9.66 6.98
N GLN A 134 8.41 10.64 7.82
CA GLN A 134 7.41 11.49 8.46
C GLN A 134 6.61 12.31 7.44
N ALA A 135 7.28 12.93 6.47
CA ALA A 135 6.65 13.68 5.40
C ALA A 135 5.75 12.79 4.52
N MET A 136 6.20 11.56 4.21
CA MET A 136 5.42 10.59 3.45
C MET A 136 4.11 10.23 4.15
N TYR A 137 4.16 9.92 5.45
CA TYR A 137 2.95 9.64 6.22
C TYR A 137 2.04 10.86 6.37
N ALA A 138 2.60 12.06 6.48
CA ALA A 138 1.81 13.30 6.52
C ALA A 138 1.05 13.55 5.21
N SER A 139 1.71 13.38 4.06
CA SER A 139 1.06 13.44 2.75
C SER A 139 -0.01 12.37 2.60
N LEU A 140 0.29 11.11 2.96
CA LEU A 140 -0.68 10.02 2.90
C LEU A 140 -1.91 10.31 3.76
N ASP A 141 -1.73 10.81 4.99
CA ASP A 141 -2.84 11.16 5.89
C ASP A 141 -3.75 12.23 5.28
N ASP A 142 -3.19 13.32 4.74
CA ASP A 142 -3.99 14.36 4.08
C ASP A 142 -4.76 13.80 2.87
N LYS A 143 -4.12 12.98 2.03
CA LYS A 143 -4.80 12.42 0.86
C LYS A 143 -5.90 11.43 1.25
N VAL A 144 -5.64 10.55 2.22
CA VAL A 144 -6.66 9.60 2.72
C VAL A 144 -7.85 10.37 3.28
N ARG A 145 -7.61 11.45 4.05
CA ARG A 145 -8.68 12.30 4.56
C ARG A 145 -9.51 12.92 3.44
N ARG A 146 -8.88 13.45 2.38
CA ARG A 146 -9.59 14.01 1.22
C ARG A 146 -10.39 12.97 0.44
N VAL A 147 -9.84 11.77 0.24
CA VAL A 147 -10.55 10.65 -0.39
C VAL A 147 -11.82 10.32 0.39
N ARG A 148 -11.73 10.26 1.72
CA ARG A 148 -12.87 9.99 2.61
C ARG A 148 -13.93 11.08 2.58
N GLU A 149 -13.52 12.35 2.61
CA GLU A 149 -14.44 13.50 2.69
C GLU A 149 -15.10 13.83 1.35
N ARG A 150 -14.36 13.73 0.25
CA ARG A 150 -14.76 14.29 -1.06
C ARG A 150 -15.01 13.24 -2.14
N ARG A 151 -14.85 11.94 -1.83
CA ARG A 151 -14.95 10.83 -2.79
C ARG A 151 -14.06 11.04 -4.02
N MET A 152 -12.88 11.60 -3.80
CA MET A 152 -11.89 11.85 -4.84
C MET A 152 -10.95 10.65 -5.02
N ARG A 153 -10.21 10.64 -6.13
CA ARG A 153 -9.08 9.73 -6.32
C ARG A 153 -7.91 10.17 -5.44
N LEU A 154 -7.16 9.21 -4.91
CA LEU A 154 -5.92 9.49 -4.21
C LEU A 154 -4.86 9.94 -5.24
N GLU A 155 -4.41 11.17 -5.08
CA GLU A 155 -3.39 11.78 -5.93
C GLU A 155 -2.42 12.58 -5.05
N PHE A 156 -1.13 12.29 -5.19
CA PHE A 156 -0.04 13.07 -4.64
C PHE A 156 0.28 14.21 -5.61
N ASP A 157 0.30 15.44 -5.11
CA ASP A 157 0.57 16.66 -5.86
C ASP A 157 2.05 17.08 -5.78
N ASP A 158 2.39 18.19 -6.41
CA ASP A 158 3.77 18.67 -6.46
C ASP A 158 4.29 19.11 -5.08
N ASP A 159 3.40 19.54 -4.18
CA ASP A 159 3.81 19.93 -2.83
C ASP A 159 4.19 18.71 -2.01
N ASP A 160 3.48 17.58 -2.17
CA ASP A 160 3.89 16.31 -1.55
C ASP A 160 5.26 15.84 -2.05
N ARG A 161 5.53 16.00 -3.36
CA ARG A 161 6.82 15.61 -3.95
C ARG A 161 7.95 16.52 -3.51
N LYS A 162 7.73 17.83 -3.46
CA LYS A 162 8.71 18.81 -2.95
C LYS A 162 9.05 18.59 -1.48
N ALA A 163 8.09 18.18 -0.66
CA ALA A 163 8.36 17.82 0.74
C ALA A 163 9.39 16.68 0.87
N GLN A 164 9.60 15.87 -0.18
CA GLN A 164 10.62 14.83 -0.25
C GLN A 164 11.95 15.31 -0.83
N GLU A 165 12.01 16.52 -1.39
CA GLU A 165 13.24 17.15 -1.90
C GLU A 165 13.83 18.15 -0.88
N GLU A 166 12.98 18.80 -0.09
CA GLU A 166 13.37 19.84 0.87
C GLU A 166 13.62 19.25 2.28
N GLN A 167 14.91 19.13 2.66
CA GLN A 167 15.49 19.33 4.01
C GLN A 167 16.94 18.82 4.09
#